data_AF-N9M457-F1
#
_entry.id   AF-N9M457-F1
#
_cell.length_a   1.000
_cell.length_b   1.000
_cell.length_c   1.000
_cell.angle_alpha   90.00
_cell.angle_beta   90.00
_cell.angle_gamma   90.00
#
_symmetry.space_group_name_H-M   'P 1'
#
loop_
_entity.id
_entity.type
_entity.pdbx_description
1 polymer ?
#
loop_
_entity_poly.entity_id
_entity_poly.type
_entity_poly.pdbx_seq_one_letter_code
_entity_poly.pdbx_strand_id
1 'polypeptide(L)' 'MKLTDAERNNRLEEVFFKKSDRTYYDLEITEDHQKLYDQYVSGDLNKQDFEEQLNKLIN' A
#
# COMPACT_ATOMS: atom_id res chain seq x y z
N MET A 1 -1.06 -18.58 2.41
CA MET A 1 -2.53 -18.68 2.36
C MET A 1 -3.00 -17.62 1.38
N LYS A 2 -3.91 -17.92 0.44
CA LYS A 2 -4.45 -16.85 -0.43
C LYS A 2 -5.39 -15.98 0.41
N LEU A 3 -5.29 -14.65 0.25
CA LEU A 3 -6.22 -13.72 0.88
C LEU A 3 -7.66 -14.04 0.49
N THR A 4 -8.57 -13.86 1.42
CA THR A 4 -10.00 -13.81 1.10
C THR A 4 -10.31 -12.55 0.28
N ASP A 5 -11.41 -12.56 -0.45
CA ASP A 5 -11.83 -11.38 -1.22
C ASP A 5 -12.12 -10.18 -0.30
N ALA A 6 -12.68 -10.42 0.89
CA ALA A 6 -12.91 -9.40 1.89
C ALA A 6 -11.60 -8.74 2.37
N GLU A 7 -10.58 -9.55 2.69
CA GLU A 7 -9.27 -9.02 3.06
C GLU A 7 -8.62 -8.25 1.91
N ARG A 8 -8.65 -8.78 0.69
CA ARG A 8 -8.11 -8.08 -0.49
C ARG A 8 -8.80 -6.74 -0.71
N ASN A 9 -10.12 -6.68 -0.58
CA ASN A 9 -10.89 -5.44 -0.75
C ASN A 9 -10.55 -4.41 0.31
N ASN A 10 -10.43 -4.81 1.58
CA ASN A 10 -9.98 -3.92 2.65
C ASN A 10 -8.59 -3.35 2.36
N ARG A 11 -7.65 -4.18 1.86
CA ARG A 11 -6.30 -3.73 1.50
C ARG A 11 -6.30 -2.78 0.30
N LEU A 12 -7.14 -3.02 -0.69
CA LEU A 12 -7.32 -2.11 -1.83
C LEU A 12 -7.84 -0.73 -1.39
N GLU A 13 -8.79 -0.71 -0.45
CA GLU A 13 -9.30 0.52 0.15
C GLU A 13 -8.21 1.27 0.92
N GLU A 14 -7.42 0.59 1.76
CA GLU A 14 -6.29 1.21 2.47
C GLU A 14 -5.27 1.82 1.49
N VAL A 15 -4.89 1.09 0.43
CA VAL A 15 -3.99 1.59 -0.62
C VAL A 15 -4.59 2.80 -1.35
N PHE A 16 -5.89 2.79 -1.64
CA PHE A 16 -6.58 3.92 -2.27
C PHE A 16 -6.45 5.19 -1.43
N PHE A 17 -6.65 5.10 -0.11
CA PHE A 17 -6.47 6.25 0.79
C PHE A 17 -5.02 6.73 0.83
N LYS A 18 -4.03 5.83 0.90
CA LYS A 18 -2.61 6.22 0.88
C LYS A 18 -2.21 6.92 -0.42
N LYS A 19 -2.72 6.45 -1.57
CA LYS A 19 -2.50 7.13 -2.85
C LYS A 19 -3.15 8.51 -2.85
N SER A 20 -4.39 8.60 -2.37
CA SER A 20 -5.15 9.85 -2.30
C SER A 20 -4.46 10.89 -1.41
N ASP A 21 -3.94 10.50 -0.25
CA ASP A 21 -3.16 11.37 0.63
C ASP A 21 -1.95 11.95 -0.11
N ARG A 22 -1.18 11.12 -0.81
CA ARG A 22 0.00 11.56 -1.55
C ARG A 22 -0.37 12.49 -2.70
N THR A 23 -1.43 12.18 -3.46
CA THR A 23 -1.95 13.08 -4.50
C THR A 23 -2.43 14.40 -3.92
N TYR A 24 -3.10 14.40 -2.76
CA TYR A 24 -3.57 15.62 -2.11
C TYR A 24 -2.41 16.55 -1.70
N TYR A 25 -1.27 15.99 -1.31
CA TYR A 25 -0.06 16.74 -0.96
C TYR A 25 0.91 16.94 -2.13
N ASP A 26 0.49 16.70 -3.39
CA ASP A 26 1.34 16.75 -4.59
C ASP A 26 2.64 15.92 -4.49
N LEU A 27 2.59 14.80 -3.75
CA LEU A 27 3.72 13.88 -3.57
C LEU A 27 3.73 12.82 -4.68
N GLU A 28 4.88 12.65 -5.32
CA GLU A 28 5.08 11.70 -6.42
C GLU A 28 4.92 10.25 -5.97
N ILE A 29 4.02 9.49 -6.59
CA ILE A 29 3.91 8.03 -6.47
C ILE A 29 4.95 7.37 -7.38
N THR A 30 6.09 7.03 -6.80
CA THR A 30 7.19 6.35 -7.52
C THR A 30 6.88 4.87 -7.78
N GLU A 31 7.70 4.22 -8.61
CA GLU A 31 7.61 2.78 -8.85
C GLU A 31 7.74 1.94 -7.57
N ASP A 32 8.58 2.36 -6.62
CA ASP A 32 8.73 1.67 -5.33
C ASP A 32 7.46 1.71 -4.49
N HIS A 33 6.73 2.83 -4.52
CA HIS A 33 5.41 2.92 -3.88
C HIS A 33 4.44 1.94 -4.53
N GLN A 34 4.37 1.93 -5.86
CA GLN A 34 3.44 1.07 -6.59
C GLN A 34 3.73 -0.41 -6.34
N LYS A 35 5.00 -0.81 -6.36
CA LYS A 35 5.44 -2.18 -6.02
C LYS A 35 5.05 -2.57 -4.59
N LEU A 36 5.25 -1.67 -3.63
CA LEU A 36 4.91 -1.93 -2.23
C LEU A 36 3.39 -2.08 -2.03
N TYR A 37 2.58 -1.26 -2.71
CA TYR A 37 1.12 -1.40 -2.71
C TYR A 37 0.68 -2.75 -3.29
N ASP A 38 1.27 -3.17 -4.41
CA ASP A 38 0.90 -4.41 -5.08
C ASP A 38 1.26 -5.64 -4.22
N GLN A 39 2.42 -5.63 -3.54
CA GLN A 39 2.82 -6.68 -2.58
C GLN A 39 1.89 -6.75 -1.36
N TYR A 40 1.41 -5.61 -0.88
CA TYR A 40 0.45 -5.58 0.21
C TYR A 40 -0.91 -6.14 -0.23
N VAL A 41 -1.42 -5.72 -1.39
CA VAL A 41 -2.72 -6.19 -1.92
C VAL A 41 -2.68 -7.67 -2.33
N SER A 42 -1.54 -8.18 -2.80
CA SER A 42 -1.38 -9.60 -3.17
C SER A 42 -1.38 -10.53 -1.94
N GLY A 43 -1.03 -10.00 -0.77
CA GLY A 43 -0.84 -10.77 0.45
C GLY A 43 0.60 -11.21 0.70
N ASP A 44 1.55 -10.82 -0.17
CA ASP A 44 2.97 -11.11 0.01
C ASP A 44 3.56 -10.33 1.20
N LEU A 45 2.93 -9.20 1.55
CA LEU A 45 3.27 -8.38 2.70
C LEU A 45 2.12 -8.35 3.72
N ASN A 46 2.45 -8.39 5.01
CA ASN A 46 1.48 -8.09 6.07
C ASN A 46 1.38 -6.56 6.30
N LYS A 47 0.41 -6.14 7.12
CA LYS A 47 0.15 -4.71 7.36
C LYS A 47 1.30 -4.00 8.07
N GLN A 48 1.91 -4.65 9.07
CA GLN A 48 3.00 -4.06 9.82
C GLN A 48 4.20 -3.79 8.92
N ASP A 49 4.63 -4.80 8.16
CA ASP A 49 5.75 -4.67 7.22
C ASP A 49 5.47 -3.62 6.14
N PHE A 50 4.19 -3.48 5.74
CA PHE A 50 3.75 -2.53 4.72
C PHE A 50 3.91 -1.11 5.22
N GLU A 51 3.41 -0.81 6.42
CA GLU A 51 3.52 0.51 7.03
C GLU A 51 4.99 0.86 7.34
N GLU A 52 5.77 -0.10 7.84
CA GLU A 52 7.20 0.10 8.10
C GLU A 52 7.99 0.43 6.83
N GLN A 53 7.73 -0.27 5.72
CA GLN A 53 8.40 0.00 4.45
C GLN A 53 7.91 1.29 3.81
N LEU A 54 6.61 1.58 3.89
CA LEU A 54 6.05 2.81 3.35
C LEU A 54 6.64 4.03 4.06
N ASN A 55 6.79 3.98 5.39
CA ASN A 55 7.42 5.05 6.17
C ASN A 55 8.89 5.31 5.77
N LYS A 56 9.61 4.29 5.27
CA LYS A 56 10.98 4.48 4.77
C LYS A 56 11.02 5.22 3.43
N LEU A 57 9.94 5.16 2.64
CA LEU A 57 9.79 5.87 1.37
C LEU A 57 9.29 7.32 1.52
N ILE A 58 8.91 7.73 2.74
CA ILE A 58 8.45 9.10 3.06
C ILE A 58 9.66 10.05 3.32
N ASN A 59 10.88 9.51 3.41
CA ASN A 59 12.11 10.29 3.60
C ASN A 59 12.72 10.81 2.29
#